data_AF-A0A2S1ESW6-F1
#
_entry.id   AF-A0A2S1ESW6-F1
#
_cell.length_a   1.000
_cell.length_b   1.000
_cell.length_c   1.000
_cell.angle_alpha   90.00
_cell.angle_beta   90.00
_cell.angle_gamma   90.00
#
_symmetry.space_group_name_H-M   'P 1'
#
loop_
_entity.id
_entity.type
_entity.pdbx_description
1 polymer ?
#
loop_
_entity_poly.entity_id
_entity_poly.type
_entity_poly.pdbx_seq_one_letter_code
_entity_poly.pdbx_strand_id
1 'polypeptide(L)' 'MSYGYITKLSENVDRQHVRYNNRYGTAIAADIYTPKNLEEDTAIVIGAPYGSTKEQAAAIYANTFAQFRFCYSRI' A
#
# COMPACT_ATOMS: atom_id res chain seq x y z
N MET A 1 -7.32 -9.75 -13.28
CA MET A 1 -7.78 -9.42 -11.90
C MET A 1 -6.89 -10.18 -10.94
N SER A 2 -5.98 -9.49 -10.23
CA SER A 2 -5.00 -10.13 -9.34
C SER A 2 -5.42 -9.91 -7.88
N TYR A 3 -5.50 -10.99 -7.08
CA TYR A 3 -5.54 -10.99 -5.62
C TYR A 3 -6.61 -10.14 -4.89
N GLY A 4 -7.84 -10.02 -5.41
CA GLY A 4 -8.97 -9.49 -4.63
C GLY A 4 -8.98 -7.97 -4.39
N TYR A 5 -8.11 -7.20 -5.06
CA TYR A 5 -8.10 -5.73 -4.96
C TYR A 5 -9.27 -5.09 -5.72
N ILE A 6 -9.95 -4.14 -5.08
CA ILE A 6 -11.12 -3.45 -5.66
C ILE A 6 -10.75 -2.42 -6.74
N THR A 7 -9.48 -2.02 -6.81
CA THR A 7 -8.99 -0.99 -7.74
C THR A 7 -7.90 -1.53 -8.64
N LYS A 8 -7.88 -1.06 -9.89
CA LYS A 8 -6.81 -1.37 -10.85
C LYS A 8 -5.58 -0.55 -10.47
N LEU A 9 -4.43 -1.21 -10.37
CA LEU A 9 -3.16 -0.54 -10.12
C LEU A 9 -2.83 0.40 -11.28
N SER A 10 -2.43 1.63 -10.96
CA SER A 10 -2.00 2.61 -11.96
C SER A 10 -0.67 2.22 -12.60
N GLU A 11 -0.46 2.51 -13.88
CA GLU A 11 0.77 2.15 -14.59
C GLU A 11 2.00 2.92 -14.10
N ASN A 12 1.79 4.04 -13.41
CA ASN A 12 2.83 4.88 -12.82
C ASN A 12 3.21 4.48 -11.39
N VAL A 13 2.53 3.45 -10.84
CA VAL A 13 2.68 3.02 -9.45
C VAL A 13 3.06 1.54 -9.44
N ASP A 14 4.14 1.23 -8.75
CA ASP A 14 4.50 -0.15 -8.42
C ASP A 14 3.93 -0.53 -7.07
N ARG A 15 3.50 -1.79 -6.95
CA ARG A 15 2.99 -2.35 -5.70
C ARG A 15 3.80 -3.57 -5.30
N GLN A 16 4.34 -3.55 -4.10
CA GLN A 16 5.10 -4.64 -3.52
C GLN A 16 4.39 -5.21 -2.30
N HIS A 17 4.16 -6.53 -2.30
CA HIS A 17 3.68 -7.22 -1.11
C HIS A 17 4.86 -7.50 -0.18
N VAL A 18 4.77 -7.05 1.07
CA VAL A 18 5.80 -7.27 2.07
C VAL A 18 5.23 -8.01 3.28
N ARG A 19 6.04 -8.87 3.87
CA ARG A 19 5.75 -9.52 5.14
C ARG A 19 6.92 -9.31 6.07
N TYR A 20 6.65 -8.83 7.28
CA TYR A 20 7.66 -8.61 8.29
C TYR A 20 7.12 -9.00 9.66
N ASN A 21 8.01 -9.44 10.54
CA ASN A 21 7.63 -9.74 11.91
C ASN A 21 7.68 -8.44 12.73
N ASN A 22 6.63 -8.16 13.48
CA ASN A 22 6.69 -7.10 14.49
C ASN A 22 7.61 -7.51 15.65
N ARG A 23 7.83 -6.59 16.59
CA ARG A 23 8.67 -6.85 17.79
C ARG A 23 8.21 -8.02 18.65
N TYR A 24 6.99 -8.51 18.45
CA TYR A 24 6.39 -9.64 19.17
C TYR A 24 6.40 -10.95 18.37
N GLY A 25 7.10 -10.99 17.23
CA GLY A 25 7.17 -12.17 16.37
C GLY A 25 5.90 -12.46 15.57
N THR A 26 4.93 -11.54 15.55
CA THR A 26 3.72 -11.68 14.72
C THR A 26 4.04 -11.24 13.29
N ALA A 27 3.76 -12.11 12.32
CA ALA A 27 3.90 -11.80 10.91
C ALA A 27 2.81 -10.81 10.47
N ILE A 28 3.22 -9.60 10.10
CA ILE A 28 2.38 -8.56 9.53
C ILE A 28 2.56 -8.59 8.01
N ALA A 29 1.45 -8.64 7.28
CA ALA A 29 1.45 -8.59 5.83
C ALA A 29 0.97 -7.21 5.37
N ALA A 30 1.83 -6.45 4.70
CA ALA A 30 1.54 -5.12 4.19
C ALA A 30 1.74 -5.05 2.67
N ASP A 31 1.16 -4.04 2.04
CA ASP A 31 1.46 -3.68 0.65
C ASP A 31 2.08 -2.30 0.61
N ILE A 32 3.20 -2.18 -0.11
CA ILE A 32 3.88 -0.92 -0.35
C ILE A 32 3.52 -0.45 -1.75
N TYR A 33 3.12 0.81 -1.88
CA TYR A 33 2.84 1.48 -3.14
C TYR A 33 3.87 2.58 -3.35
N THR A 34 4.60 2.49 -4.46
CA THR A 34 5.70 3.40 -4.76
C THR A 34 5.50 3.98 -6.16
N PRO A 35 5.57 5.30 -6.38
CA PRO A 35 5.70 5.85 -7.72
C PRO A 35 6.96 5.30 -8.42
N LYS A 36 6.85 5.01 -9.72
CA LYS A 36 7.99 4.55 -10.53
C LYS A 36 9.15 5.53 -10.61
N ASN A 37 8.86 6.82 -10.46
CA ASN A 37 9.85 7.90 -10.48
C ASN A 37 9.86 8.60 -9.12
N LEU A 38 10.34 7.89 -8.10
CA LEU A 38 10.43 8.37 -6.73
C LEU A 38 11.68 9.26 -6.59
N GLU A 39 11.46 10.56 -6.39
CA GLU A 39 12.52 11.55 -6.10
C GLU A 39 12.51 12.02 -4.63
N GLU A 40 11.44 11.71 -3.87
CA GLU A 40 11.27 12.16 -2.47
C GLU A 40 11.21 11.01 -1.46
N ASP A 41 11.78 11.25 -0.27
CA ASP A 41 11.86 10.32 0.87
C ASP A 41 10.58 10.29 1.76
N THR A 42 9.48 10.87 1.30
CA THR A 42 8.26 11.00 2.14
C THR A 42 7.38 9.75 2.02
N ALA A 43 7.26 9.02 3.13
CA ALA A 43 6.38 7.87 3.25
C ALA A 43 5.23 8.11 4.25
N ILE A 44 4.03 7.64 3.91
CA ILE A 44 2.85 7.73 4.77
C ILE A 44 2.26 6.34 4.97
N VAL A 45 1.87 6.03 6.21
CA VAL A 45 1.22 4.76 6.53
C VAL A 45 -0.29 4.95 6.51
N ILE A 46 -1.00 4.16 5.70
CA ILE A 46 -2.47 4.17 5.63
C ILE A 46 -3.00 2.90 6.27
N GLY A 47 -3.64 3.04 7.42
CA GLY A 47 -4.43 1.99 8.04
C GLY A 47 -5.80 1.86 7.38
N ALA A 48 -6.32 0.63 7.29
CA ALA A 48 -7.70 0.44 6.87
C ALA A 48 -8.66 0.95 7.98
N PRO A 49 -9.76 1.63 7.62
CA PRO A 49 -10.79 2.01 8.59
C PRO A 49 -11.46 0.76 9.20
N TYR A 50 -11.97 0.88 10.43
CA TYR A 50 -12.56 -0.18 11.27
C TYR A 50 -13.28 -1.28 10.45
N GLY A 51 -12.73 -2.50 10.47
CA GLY A 51 -13.34 -3.69 9.85
C GLY A 51 -13.16 -3.81 8.32
N SER A 52 -12.52 -2.86 7.66
CA SER A 52 -12.18 -2.94 6.24
C SER A 52 -10.87 -3.71 6.06
N THR A 53 -10.85 -4.65 5.13
CA THR A 53 -9.59 -5.26 4.70
C THR A 53 -8.81 -4.21 3.92
N LYS A 54 -7.50 -4.17 4.13
CA LYS A 54 -6.70 -4.78 3.09
C LYS A 54 -7.01 -4.23 1.68
N GLU A 55 -7.28 -5.15 0.79
CA GLU A 55 -7.56 -5.02 -0.62
C GLU A 55 -8.73 -4.09 -1.01
N GLN A 56 -9.47 -3.50 -0.06
CA GLN A 56 -10.60 -2.59 -0.28
C GLN A 56 -10.24 -1.10 -0.12
N ALA A 57 -10.70 -0.42 0.93
CA ALA A 57 -10.69 1.04 0.99
C ALA A 57 -9.27 1.64 0.94
N ALA A 58 -8.32 1.06 1.67
CA ALA A 58 -6.95 1.56 1.72
C ALA A 58 -6.17 1.33 0.41
N ALA A 59 -6.59 0.40 -0.44
CA ALA A 59 -5.97 0.22 -1.76
C ALA A 59 -6.28 1.38 -2.71
N ILE A 60 -7.46 2.00 -2.59
CA ILE A 60 -7.84 3.18 -3.40
C ILE A 60 -6.95 4.37 -3.01
N TYR A 61 -6.88 4.69 -1.71
CA TYR A 61 -6.09 5.82 -1.23
C TYR A 61 -4.60 5.66 -1.56
N ALA A 62 -4.01 4.50 -1.30
CA ALA A 62 -2.59 4.27 -1.60
C ALA A 62 -2.29 4.38 -3.11
N ASN A 63 -3.17 3.87 -3.98
CA ASN A 63 -2.99 3.97 -5.44
C ASN A 63 -3.19 5.39 -5.96
N THR A 64 -4.14 6.16 -5.42
CA THR A 64 -4.36 7.56 -5.80
C THR A 64 -3.20 8.43 -5.32
N PHE A 65 -2.76 8.26 -4.07
CA PHE A 65 -1.71 9.10 -3.52
C PHE A 65 -0.31 8.75 -4.02
N ALA A 66 -0.03 7.48 -4.36
CA ALA A 66 1.24 7.13 -4.99
C ALA A 66 1.43 7.81 -6.36
N GLN A 67 0.34 8.21 -7.03
CA GLN A 67 0.42 9.03 -8.25
C GLN A 67 0.87 10.47 -7.96
N PHE A 68 0.70 10.95 -6.72
CA PHE A 68 1.15 12.26 -6.26
C PHE A 68 2.56 12.21 -5.61
N ARG A 69 3.38 11.20 -5.95
CA ARG A 69 4.80 11.05 -5.56
C ARG A 69 5.12 10.61 -4.12
N PHE A 70 4.15 10.12 -3.36
CA PHE A 70 4.40 9.63 -2.00
C PHE A 70 4.48 8.09 -1.93
N CYS A 71 5.34 7.57 -1.06
CA CYS A 71 5.44 6.13 -0.78
C CYS A 71 4.43 5.74 0.31
N TYR A 72 3.66 4.66 0.12
CA TYR A 72 2.66 4.24 1.09
C TYR A 72 2.82 2.80 1.53
N SER A 73 2.71 2.56 2.83
CA SER A 73 2.64 1.22 3.40
C SER A 73 1.34 1.06 4.17
N ARG A 74 0.73 -0.13 4.09
CA ARG A 74 -0.58 -0.39 4.69
C ARG A 74 -0.63 -1.78 5.30
N ILE A 75 -1.05 -1.84 6.56
CA ILE A 75 -1.12 -3.03 7.41
C ILE A 75 -2.53 -3.63 7.37
#